data_AF-N1R3A8-F1
#
_entry.id   AF-N1R3A8-F1
#
_cell.length_a   1.000
_cell.length_b   1.000
_cell.length_c   1.000
_cell.angle_alpha   90.00
_cell.angle_beta   90.00
_cell.angle_gamma   90.00
#
_symmetry.space_group_name_H-M   'P 1'
#
loop_
_entity.id
_entity.type
_entity.pdbx_description
1 polymer ?
#
loop_
_entity_poly.entity_id
_entity_poly.type
_entity_poly.pdbx_seq_one_letter_code
_entity_poly.pdbx_strand_id
1 'polypeptide(L)'
;MPPSYPDVPPQVYYHAFGFRLNPNLYTDGTVCLSLLNTFSGEGTEVWVPGTSSLLQVVVSIQALVLNSQPFYNEAGYEHLIDRPEGHRHELPYNENAFLLTLRTMIHLLRRPPQGFDGFVMDHFRRRGRSVLETCEAYLQGCVDAGHGSMELPCSTGFRTALANVMPKLTTAFAQIGALGCDHCTTTKH
;
A
#
# COMPACT_ATOMS: atom_id res chain seq x y z
N MET A 1 3.87 -21.66 8.22
CA MET A 1 4.28 -21.66 9.65
C MET A 1 5.47 -22.58 9.81
N PRO A 2 6.54 -22.18 10.51
CA PRO A 2 7.65 -23.07 10.80
C PRO A 2 7.23 -24.17 11.80
N PRO A 3 7.82 -25.39 11.74
CA PRO A 3 7.51 -26.47 12.68
C PRO A 3 7.80 -26.12 14.15
N SER A 4 8.72 -25.19 14.40
CA SER A 4 9.09 -24.70 15.72
C SER A 4 8.23 -23.52 16.20
N TYR A 5 7.15 -23.18 15.53
CA TYR A 5 6.19 -22.21 16.07
C TYR A 5 5.46 -22.81 17.29
N PRO A 6 5.28 -22.07 18.42
CA PRO A 6 5.53 -20.64 18.61
C PRO A 6 6.89 -20.28 19.22
N ASP A 7 7.83 -21.21 19.36
CA ASP A 7 9.17 -20.94 19.90
C ASP A 7 9.99 -19.99 19.00
N VAL A 8 9.66 -19.94 17.71
CA VAL A 8 10.17 -18.95 16.74
C VAL A 8 9.01 -18.17 16.10
N PRO A 9 9.25 -16.95 15.58
CA PRO A 9 8.21 -16.17 14.92
C PRO A 9 7.67 -16.84 13.65
N PRO A 10 6.48 -16.43 13.19
CA PRO A 10 5.99 -16.86 11.88
C PRO A 10 6.94 -16.38 10.76
N GLN A 11 7.01 -17.15 9.68
CA GLN A 11 7.61 -16.67 8.44
C GLN A 11 6.56 -15.86 7.67
N VAL A 12 6.90 -14.60 7.37
CA VAL A 12 6.05 -13.70 6.59
C VAL A 12 6.72 -13.39 5.27
N TYR A 13 5.93 -13.41 4.20
CA TYR A 13 6.40 -13.12 2.84
C TYR A 13 5.52 -12.03 2.23
N TYR A 14 6.14 -10.95 1.76
CA TYR A 14 5.46 -9.88 1.04
C TYR A 14 5.49 -10.14 -0.47
N HIS A 15 4.32 -10.14 -1.10
CA HIS A 15 4.22 -10.26 -2.56
C HIS A 15 4.57 -8.91 -3.21
N ALA A 16 5.85 -8.66 -3.40
CA ALA A 16 6.38 -7.37 -3.85
C ALA A 16 6.15 -7.06 -5.33
N PHE A 17 5.96 -8.08 -6.17
CA PHE A 17 5.92 -7.95 -7.64
C PHE A 17 7.14 -7.23 -8.24
N GLY A 18 8.29 -7.33 -7.58
CA GLY A 18 9.53 -6.64 -7.95
C GLY A 18 9.57 -5.16 -7.56
N PHE A 19 8.59 -4.65 -6.80
CA PHE A 19 8.54 -3.28 -6.33
C PHE A 19 9.08 -3.13 -4.91
N ARG A 20 9.78 -2.02 -4.65
CA ARG A 20 10.19 -1.63 -3.29
C ARG A 20 9.26 -0.52 -2.81
N LEU A 21 8.15 -0.91 -2.18
CA LEU A 21 7.09 0.01 -1.75
C LEU A 21 7.47 0.79 -0.48
N ASN A 22 8.21 0.15 0.41
CA ASN A 22 8.59 0.66 1.72
C ASN A 22 10.01 0.19 2.05
N PRO A 23 10.82 0.92 2.85
CA PRO A 23 12.16 0.48 3.23
C PRO A 23 12.19 -0.90 3.91
N ASN A 24 11.13 -1.23 4.67
CA ASN A 24 10.97 -2.50 5.36
C ASN A 24 10.30 -3.60 4.50
N LEU A 25 9.97 -3.33 3.24
CA LEU A 25 9.38 -4.30 2.30
C LEU A 25 10.32 -4.49 1.10
N TYR A 26 11.14 -5.54 1.17
CA TYR A 26 12.11 -5.82 0.12
C TYR A 26 11.47 -6.44 -1.12
N THR A 27 12.16 -6.28 -2.26
CA THR A 27 11.71 -6.77 -3.57
C THR A 27 11.69 -8.29 -3.68
N ASP A 28 12.46 -8.99 -2.84
CA ASP A 28 12.46 -10.44 -2.74
C ASP A 28 11.32 -10.99 -1.86
N GLY A 29 10.61 -10.10 -1.16
CA GLY A 29 9.50 -10.41 -0.28
C GLY A 29 9.85 -10.47 1.21
N THR A 30 11.10 -10.18 1.58
CA THR A 30 11.51 -10.03 2.98
C THR A 30 10.80 -8.84 3.63
N VAL A 31 10.23 -9.07 4.81
CA VAL A 31 9.60 -8.04 5.65
C VAL A 31 10.49 -7.77 6.85
N CYS A 32 10.98 -6.55 7.02
CA CYS A 32 11.73 -6.13 8.20
C CYS A 32 10.78 -5.77 9.34
N LEU A 33 10.82 -6.57 10.39
CA LEU A 33 10.13 -6.30 11.65
C LEU A 33 10.88 -7.05 12.77
N SER A 34 11.11 -6.38 13.89
CA SER A 34 11.77 -6.98 15.06
C SER A 34 11.04 -8.22 15.56
N LEU A 35 9.70 -8.20 15.55
CA LEU A 35 8.85 -9.36 15.87
C LEU A 35 9.03 -10.56 14.93
N LEU A 36 9.67 -10.37 13.77
CA LEU A 36 9.97 -11.44 12.82
C LEU A 36 11.45 -11.85 12.83
N ASN A 37 12.24 -11.30 13.76
CA ASN A 37 13.69 -11.45 13.84
C ASN A 37 14.42 -11.02 12.55
N THR A 38 13.84 -10.08 11.80
CA THR A 38 14.40 -9.54 10.54
C THR A 38 14.81 -8.06 10.66
N PHE A 39 14.69 -7.49 11.85
CA PHE A 39 15.15 -6.14 12.17
C PHE A 39 15.56 -6.07 13.65
N SER A 40 16.40 -5.10 14.00
CA SER A 40 16.80 -4.87 15.39
C SER A 40 15.60 -4.42 16.23
N GLY A 41 15.56 -4.83 17.49
CA GLY A 41 14.56 -4.39 18.46
C GLY A 41 14.93 -4.89 19.85
N GLU A 42 14.25 -4.38 20.87
CA GLU A 42 14.55 -4.71 22.26
C GLU A 42 13.29 -5.10 23.06
N GLY A 43 13.51 -5.93 24.09
CA GLY A 43 12.45 -6.33 25.02
C GLY A 43 11.22 -6.90 24.32
N THR A 44 10.08 -6.23 24.46
CA THR A 44 8.78 -6.64 23.91
C THR A 44 8.61 -6.42 22.41
N GLU A 45 9.58 -5.77 21.76
CA GLU A 45 9.59 -5.59 20.30
C GLU A 45 10.02 -6.86 19.55
N VAL A 46 10.76 -7.75 20.22
CA VAL A 46 11.23 -9.02 19.66
C VAL A 46 10.19 -10.12 19.94
N TRP A 47 10.15 -11.16 19.12
CA TRP A 47 9.26 -12.30 19.31
C TRP A 47 9.50 -12.99 20.66
N VAL A 48 8.46 -13.08 21.49
CA VAL A 48 8.48 -13.80 22.77
C VAL A 48 7.47 -14.95 22.73
N PRO A 49 7.93 -16.22 22.75
CA PRO A 49 7.04 -17.38 22.80
C PRO A 49 6.05 -17.30 23.96
N GLY A 50 4.78 -17.65 23.70
CA GLY A 50 3.71 -17.58 24.69
C GLY A 50 3.16 -16.18 25.00
N THR A 51 3.81 -15.11 24.53
CA THR A 51 3.36 -13.71 24.71
C THR A 51 3.01 -13.04 23.38
N SER A 52 3.88 -13.14 22.38
CA SER A 52 3.67 -12.56 21.05
C SER A 52 2.59 -13.31 20.27
N SER A 53 1.94 -12.62 19.33
CA SER A 53 0.85 -13.19 18.54
C SER A 53 0.90 -12.81 17.07
N LEU A 54 0.22 -13.59 16.22
CA LEU A 54 0.03 -13.25 14.81
C LEU A 54 -0.71 -11.90 14.65
N LEU A 55 -1.65 -11.60 15.54
CA LEU A 55 -2.34 -10.31 15.54
C LEU A 55 -1.36 -9.16 15.77
N GLN A 56 -0.44 -9.31 16.73
CA GLN A 56 0.60 -8.32 16.98
C GLN A 56 1.45 -8.08 15.73
N VAL A 57 1.87 -9.14 15.03
CA VAL A 57 2.61 -9.01 13.77
C VAL A 57 1.81 -8.23 12.72
N VAL A 58 0.54 -8.55 12.51
CA VAL A 58 -0.31 -7.87 11.51
C VAL A 58 -0.53 -6.40 11.87
N VAL A 59 -0.80 -6.10 13.15
CA VAL A 59 -0.98 -4.72 13.63
C VAL A 59 0.32 -3.92 13.52
N SER A 60 1.46 -4.53 13.83
CA SER A 60 2.77 -3.88 13.67
C SER A 60 3.08 -3.59 12.20
N ILE A 61 2.76 -4.49 11.26
CA ILE A 61 2.88 -4.19 9.83
C ILE A 61 1.98 -3.01 9.44
N GLN A 62 0.74 -2.97 9.91
CA GLN A 62 -0.18 -1.88 9.62
C GLN A 62 0.30 -0.53 10.18
N ALA A 63 0.77 -0.51 11.42
CA ALA A 63 1.14 0.72 12.12
C ALA A 63 2.53 1.22 11.76
N LEU A 64 3.51 0.32 11.66
CA LEU A 64 4.92 0.69 11.52
C LEU A 64 5.37 0.67 10.06
N VAL A 65 4.82 -0.23 9.23
CA VAL A 65 5.26 -0.40 7.84
C VAL A 65 4.35 0.34 6.86
N LEU A 66 3.02 0.17 6.97
CA LEU A 66 2.05 0.74 6.03
C LEU A 66 1.50 2.10 6.50
N ASN A 67 2.40 2.99 6.94
CA ASN A 67 2.06 4.32 7.45
C ASN A 67 2.06 5.41 6.34
N SER A 68 1.72 6.65 6.72
CA SER A 68 1.61 7.79 5.80
C SER A 68 2.93 8.46 5.40
N GLN A 69 4.04 8.14 6.08
CA GLN A 69 5.35 8.73 5.83
C GLN A 69 6.46 7.65 5.72
N PRO A 70 6.32 6.67 4.79
CA PRO A 70 7.20 5.52 4.66
C PRO A 70 8.66 5.86 4.35
N PHE A 71 8.98 7.09 3.95
CA PHE A 71 10.36 7.55 3.79
C PHE A 71 11.17 7.42 5.10
N TYR A 72 10.57 7.75 6.24
CA TYR A 72 11.25 7.74 7.54
C TYR A 72 11.37 6.34 8.16
N ASN A 73 10.84 5.30 7.50
CA ASN A 73 11.04 3.91 7.92
C ASN A 73 12.44 3.39 7.59
N GLU A 74 13.23 4.14 6.82
CA GLU A 74 14.62 3.80 6.53
C GLU A 74 15.46 3.96 7.80
N ALA A 75 16.32 2.97 8.06
CA ALA A 75 17.11 2.94 9.28
C ALA A 75 18.04 4.17 9.32
N GLY A 76 17.98 4.91 10.42
CA GLY A 76 18.79 6.10 10.61
C GLY A 76 18.18 7.36 10.03
N TYR A 77 16.95 7.36 9.49
CA TYR A 77 16.29 8.58 9.00
C TYR A 77 15.41 9.28 10.06
N GLU A 78 15.37 8.77 11.29
CA GLU A 78 14.58 9.33 12.39
C GLU A 78 14.98 10.78 12.69
N HIS A 79 16.28 11.10 12.54
CA HIS A 79 16.79 12.45 12.75
C HIS A 79 16.38 13.47 11.66
N LEU A 80 15.81 12.99 10.54
CA LEU A 80 15.29 13.81 9.44
C LEU A 80 13.82 14.18 9.62
N ILE A 81 13.12 13.60 10.60
CA ILE A 81 11.73 13.95 10.92
C ILE A 81 11.69 15.44 11.31
N ASP A 82 10.70 16.16 10.77
CA ASP A 82 10.50 17.60 10.95
C ASP A 82 11.70 18.47 10.53
N ARG A 83 12.59 17.93 9.67
CA ARG A 83 13.70 18.67 9.08
C ARG A 83 13.41 19.06 7.64
N PRO A 84 13.86 20.25 7.18
CA PRO A 84 13.73 20.66 5.78
C PRO A 84 14.30 19.63 4.80
N GLU A 85 15.40 18.97 5.16
CA GLU A 85 16.03 17.92 4.36
C GLU A 85 15.10 16.71 4.20
N GLY A 86 14.47 16.24 5.29
CA GLY A 86 13.52 15.12 5.25
C GLY A 86 12.28 15.41 4.41
N HIS A 87 11.67 16.58 4.61
CA HIS A 87 10.48 16.99 3.87
C HIS A 87 10.71 17.06 2.35
N ARG A 88 11.93 17.36 1.89
CA ARG A 88 12.27 17.37 0.46
C ARG A 88 12.22 15.98 -0.18
N HIS A 89 12.40 14.93 0.60
CA HIS A 89 12.40 13.54 0.11
C HIS A 89 11.07 12.81 0.37
N GLU A 90 10.33 13.23 1.37
CA GLU A 90 9.05 12.65 1.76
C GLU A 90 8.02 12.65 0.61
N LEU A 91 7.78 13.82 -0.02
CA LEU A 91 6.79 13.93 -1.08
C LEU A 91 7.11 13.04 -2.30
N PRO A 92 8.31 13.10 -2.91
CA PRO A 92 8.65 12.18 -4.01
C PRO A 92 8.55 10.70 -3.65
N TYR A 93 8.89 10.34 -2.40
CA TYR A 93 8.77 8.96 -1.93
C TYR A 93 7.30 8.52 -1.89
N ASN A 94 6.44 9.34 -1.29
CA ASN A 94 5.00 9.06 -1.19
C ASN A 94 4.32 8.99 -2.56
N GLU A 95 4.67 9.89 -3.47
CA GLU A 95 4.21 9.87 -4.86
C GLU A 95 4.58 8.57 -5.58
N ASN A 96 5.83 8.13 -5.43
CA ASN A 96 6.28 6.86 -6.00
C ASN A 96 5.58 5.66 -5.34
N ALA A 97 5.46 5.63 -4.01
CA ALA A 97 4.77 4.59 -3.28
C ALA A 97 3.29 4.47 -3.70
N PHE A 98 2.62 5.60 -3.94
CA PHE A 98 1.26 5.63 -4.48
C PHE A 98 1.20 4.99 -5.87
N LEU A 99 2.08 5.38 -6.80
CA LEU A 99 2.13 4.77 -8.14
C LEU A 99 2.40 3.27 -8.11
N LEU A 100 3.32 2.82 -7.24
CA LEU A 100 3.61 1.41 -7.04
C LEU A 100 2.39 0.66 -6.47
N THR A 101 1.65 1.29 -5.55
CA THR A 101 0.39 0.73 -5.02
C THR A 101 -0.62 0.50 -6.14
N LEU A 102 -0.84 1.45 -7.03
CA LEU A 102 -1.74 1.28 -8.18
C LEU A 102 -1.30 0.14 -9.11
N ARG A 103 0.01 0.00 -9.35
CA ARG A 103 0.57 -1.10 -10.14
C ARG A 103 0.34 -2.44 -9.45
N THR A 104 0.54 -2.51 -8.14
CA THR A 104 0.26 -3.71 -7.33
C THR A 104 -1.21 -4.12 -7.43
N MET A 105 -2.15 -3.17 -7.40
CA MET A 105 -3.58 -3.46 -7.62
C MET A 105 -3.82 -4.14 -8.99
N ILE A 106 -3.22 -3.62 -10.05
CA ILE A 106 -3.32 -4.22 -11.40
C ILE A 106 -2.71 -5.63 -11.42
N HIS A 107 -1.58 -5.85 -10.73
CA HIS A 107 -0.97 -7.18 -10.63
C HIS A 107 -1.85 -8.18 -9.87
N LEU A 108 -2.41 -7.77 -8.73
CA LEU A 108 -3.32 -8.61 -7.94
C LEU A 108 -4.59 -8.98 -8.71
N LEU A 109 -5.14 -8.05 -9.51
CA LEU A 109 -6.29 -8.34 -10.36
C LEU A 109 -5.97 -9.31 -11.51
N ARG A 110 -4.74 -9.28 -12.03
CA ARG A 110 -4.31 -10.19 -13.09
C ARG A 110 -3.93 -11.58 -12.58
N ARG A 111 -3.33 -11.64 -11.40
CA ARG A 111 -2.79 -12.86 -10.79
C ARG A 111 -3.04 -12.80 -9.27
N PRO A 112 -4.28 -13.01 -8.83
CA PRO A 112 -4.58 -13.05 -7.40
C PRO A 112 -3.82 -14.21 -6.73
N PRO A 113 -3.44 -14.08 -5.45
CA PRO A 113 -2.90 -15.20 -4.68
C PRO A 113 -3.90 -16.35 -4.65
N GLN A 114 -3.40 -17.58 -4.73
CA GLN A 114 -4.24 -18.78 -4.76
C GLN A 114 -5.21 -18.81 -3.56
N GLY A 115 -6.51 -18.96 -3.85
CA GLY A 115 -7.55 -19.01 -2.82
C GLY A 115 -8.03 -17.64 -2.35
N PHE A 116 -7.44 -16.55 -2.84
CA PHE A 116 -7.85 -15.17 -2.56
C PHE A 116 -8.53 -14.50 -3.75
N ASP A 117 -8.78 -15.22 -4.85
CA ASP A 117 -9.41 -14.70 -6.07
C ASP A 117 -10.70 -13.91 -5.76
N GLY A 118 -11.67 -14.55 -5.10
CA GLY A 118 -12.94 -13.90 -4.73
C GLY A 118 -12.73 -12.68 -3.82
N PHE A 119 -11.85 -12.80 -2.82
CA PHE A 119 -11.55 -11.71 -1.89
C PHE A 119 -10.95 -10.48 -2.59
N VAL A 120 -9.95 -10.70 -3.46
CA VAL A 120 -9.28 -9.64 -4.23
C VAL A 120 -10.30 -8.95 -5.15
N MET A 121 -11.11 -9.74 -5.87
CA MET A 121 -12.12 -9.19 -6.78
C MET A 121 -13.17 -8.38 -6.02
N ASP A 122 -13.72 -8.89 -4.92
CA ASP A 122 -14.74 -8.20 -4.13
C ASP A 122 -14.20 -6.97 -3.40
N HIS A 123 -12.93 -6.99 -2.99
CA HIS A 123 -12.27 -5.80 -2.44
C HIS A 123 -12.21 -4.69 -3.49
N PHE A 124 -11.66 -4.98 -4.68
CA PHE A 124 -11.49 -3.98 -5.72
C PHE A 124 -12.78 -3.58 -6.42
N ARG A 125 -13.82 -4.44 -6.44
CA ARG A 125 -15.18 -4.03 -6.84
C ARG A 125 -15.72 -2.91 -5.97
N ARG A 126 -15.54 -3.02 -4.65
CA ARG A 126 -16.04 -2.03 -3.68
C ARG A 126 -15.19 -0.77 -3.63
N ARG A 127 -13.88 -0.89 -3.83
CA ARG A 127 -12.92 0.21 -3.66
C ARG A 127 -12.48 0.88 -4.96
N GLY A 128 -12.63 0.22 -6.11
CA GLY A 128 -12.07 0.67 -7.38
C GLY A 128 -12.50 2.07 -7.78
N ARG A 129 -13.79 2.41 -7.60
CA ARG A 129 -14.29 3.78 -7.84
C ARG A 129 -13.59 4.83 -6.99
N SER A 130 -13.50 4.61 -5.67
CA SER A 130 -12.82 5.55 -4.75
C SER A 130 -11.33 5.70 -5.07
N VAL A 131 -10.67 4.63 -5.53
CA VAL A 131 -9.28 4.71 -6.01
C VAL A 131 -9.17 5.59 -7.25
N LEU A 132 -10.07 5.44 -8.23
CA LEU A 132 -10.08 6.27 -9.44
C LEU A 132 -10.39 7.73 -9.14
N GLU A 133 -11.38 8.00 -8.30
CA GLU A 133 -11.71 9.37 -7.84
C GLU A 133 -10.49 10.03 -7.17
N THR A 134 -9.74 9.27 -6.35
CA THR A 134 -8.48 9.76 -5.75
C THR A 134 -7.42 10.07 -6.81
N CYS A 135 -7.28 9.22 -7.83
CA CYS A 135 -6.34 9.47 -8.92
C CYS A 135 -6.73 10.69 -9.76
N GLU A 136 -8.03 10.86 -10.04
CA GLU A 136 -8.56 12.02 -10.76
C GLU A 136 -8.35 13.32 -9.98
N ALA A 137 -8.59 13.30 -8.67
CA ALA A 137 -8.26 14.38 -7.74
C ALA A 137 -6.79 14.81 -7.86
N TYR A 138 -5.85 13.86 -7.82
CA TYR A 138 -4.43 14.13 -8.04
C TYR A 138 -4.11 14.69 -9.43
N LEU A 139 -4.77 14.21 -10.48
CA LEU A 139 -4.57 14.72 -11.85
C LEU A 139 -5.09 16.14 -12.04
N GLN A 140 -6.17 16.50 -11.32
CA GLN A 140 -6.76 17.83 -11.33
C GLN A 140 -6.04 18.81 -10.39
N GLY A 141 -5.15 18.31 -9.52
CA GLY A 141 -4.47 19.12 -8.50
C GLY A 141 -5.37 19.44 -7.30
N CYS A 142 -6.56 18.85 -7.22
CA CYS A 142 -7.53 19.08 -6.16
C CYS A 142 -7.61 17.82 -5.31
N VAL A 143 -6.95 17.81 -4.15
CA VAL A 143 -7.22 16.76 -3.16
C VAL A 143 -7.80 17.45 -1.94
N ASP A 144 -9.02 17.06 -1.56
CA ASP A 144 -9.66 17.52 -0.34
C ASP A 144 -8.89 16.98 0.87
N ALA A 145 -7.97 17.78 1.40
CA ALA A 145 -7.60 17.67 2.79
C ALA A 145 -8.82 18.16 3.59
N GLY A 146 -9.44 17.25 4.36
CA GLY A 146 -10.60 17.60 5.18
C GLY A 146 -10.38 18.92 5.93
N HIS A 147 -11.35 19.84 5.79
CA HIS A 147 -11.40 21.19 6.37
C HIS A 147 -10.35 22.19 5.86
N GLY A 148 -10.66 22.85 4.74
CA GLY A 148 -10.00 24.07 4.31
C GLY A 148 -9.00 23.82 3.19
N SER A 149 -9.50 23.93 1.96
CA SER A 149 -8.80 23.86 0.68
C SER A 149 -7.34 24.33 0.75
N MET A 150 -6.42 23.36 0.76
CA MET A 150 -5.01 23.55 0.44
C MET A 150 -4.66 22.46 -0.56
N GLU A 151 -4.35 22.86 -1.79
CA GLU A 151 -3.90 21.96 -2.86
C GLU A 151 -2.79 21.06 -2.32
N LEU A 152 -2.95 19.73 -2.37
CA LEU A 152 -1.83 18.84 -2.10
C LEU A 152 -0.78 19.10 -3.18
N PRO A 153 0.44 19.56 -2.82
CA PRO A 153 1.48 19.79 -3.82
C PRO A 153 1.84 18.42 -4.40
N CYS A 154 1.47 18.20 -5.65
CA CYS A 154 1.92 17.04 -6.40
C CYS A 154 2.86 17.48 -7.52
N SER A 155 3.93 16.74 -7.71
CA SER A 155 4.94 17.02 -8.71
C SER A 155 4.38 16.80 -10.12
N THR A 156 4.85 17.60 -11.08
CA THR A 156 4.50 17.41 -12.50
C THR A 156 4.90 16.02 -13.01
N GLY A 157 6.03 15.48 -12.50
CA GLY A 157 6.49 14.14 -12.82
C GLY A 157 5.51 13.07 -12.34
N PHE A 158 5.02 13.18 -11.11
CA PHE A 158 4.00 12.30 -10.57
C PHE A 158 2.70 12.36 -11.37
N ARG A 159 2.16 13.56 -11.65
CA ARG A 159 0.93 13.69 -12.47
C ARG A 159 1.07 13.02 -13.84
N THR A 160 2.22 13.22 -14.48
CA THR A 160 2.53 12.59 -15.78
C THR A 160 2.57 11.07 -15.67
N ALA A 161 3.24 10.54 -14.65
CA ALA A 161 3.32 9.10 -14.43
C ALA A 161 1.96 8.49 -14.06
N LEU A 162 1.15 9.20 -13.28
CA LEU A 162 -0.21 8.80 -12.91
C LEU A 162 -1.10 8.72 -14.15
N ALA A 163 -1.09 9.75 -15.00
CA ALA A 163 -1.85 9.77 -16.26
C ALA A 163 -1.53 8.57 -17.15
N ASN A 164 -0.27 8.11 -17.15
CA ASN A 164 0.16 6.92 -17.91
C ASN A 164 -0.34 5.59 -17.31
N VAL A 165 -0.58 5.52 -16.00
CA VAL A 165 -1.10 4.32 -15.32
C VAL A 165 -2.63 4.23 -15.43
N MET A 166 -3.32 5.38 -15.45
CA MET A 166 -4.78 5.46 -15.39
C MET A 166 -5.51 4.56 -16.40
N PRO A 167 -5.20 4.55 -17.71
CA PRO A 167 -5.95 3.73 -18.67
C PRO A 167 -5.94 2.23 -18.32
N LYS A 168 -4.79 1.73 -17.84
CA LYS A 168 -4.64 0.32 -17.44
C LYS A 168 -5.41 0.02 -16.15
N LEU A 169 -5.40 0.95 -15.20
CA LEU A 169 -6.13 0.83 -13.93
C LEU A 169 -7.64 0.83 -14.16
N THR A 170 -8.16 1.80 -14.92
CA THR A 170 -9.58 1.90 -15.27
C THR A 170 -10.04 0.64 -16.01
N THR A 171 -9.25 0.14 -16.97
CA THR A 171 -9.57 -1.10 -17.68
C THR A 171 -9.66 -2.30 -16.72
N ALA A 172 -8.70 -2.44 -15.80
CA ALA A 172 -8.70 -3.54 -14.83
C ALA A 172 -9.91 -3.48 -13.89
N PHE A 173 -10.29 -2.29 -13.43
CA PHE A 173 -11.47 -2.08 -12.59
C PHE A 173 -12.79 -2.25 -13.35
N ALA A 174 -12.87 -1.84 -14.61
CA ALA A 174 -14.04 -2.07 -15.47
C ALA A 174 -14.32 -3.57 -15.65
N GLN A 175 -13.27 -4.37 -15.91
CA GLN A 175 -13.38 -5.82 -16.13
C GLN A 175 -14.00 -6.58 -14.96
N ILE A 176 -13.87 -6.05 -13.74
CA ILE A 176 -14.43 -6.67 -12.54
C ILE A 176 -15.77 -6.04 -12.11
N GLY A 177 -16.26 -5.03 -12.83
CA GLY A 177 -17.51 -4.33 -12.52
C GLY A 177 -17.39 -3.26 -11.43
N ALA A 178 -16.18 -2.76 -11.15
CA ALA A 178 -15.97 -1.77 -10.09
C ALA A 178 -16.43 -0.34 -10.44
N LEU A 179 -16.76 -0.08 -11.71
CA LEU A 179 -17.21 1.24 -12.18
C LEU A 179 -18.73 1.45 -12.04
N GLY A 180 -19.48 0.41 -11.64
CA GLY A 180 -20.94 0.43 -11.71
C GLY A 180 -21.44 0.26 -13.15
N CYS A 181 -22.62 -0.35 -13.30
CA CYS A 181 -23.33 -0.32 -14.57
C CYS A 181 -24.01 1.05 -14.70
N ASP A 182 -23.50 1.93 -15.57
CA ASP A 182 -24.26 3.11 -15.99
C ASP A 182 -25.37 2.78 -17.00
N HIS A 183 -25.64 1.51 -17.30
CA HIS A 183 -26.77 1.07 -18.12
C HIS A 183 -27.57 -0.03 -17.40
N CYS A 184 -28.44 0.38 -16.48
CA CYS A 184 -29.67 -0.35 -16.16
C CYS A 184 -30.87 0.45 -16.70
N THR A 185 -30.90 0.67 -18.01
CA THR A 185 -32.06 1.20 -18.73
C THR A 185 -32.34 0.32 -19.95
N THR A 186 -33.19 -0.70 -19.76
CA THR A 186 -34.19 -1.04 -20.77
C THR A 186 -35.36 -1.79 -20.12
N THR A 187 -36.37 -1.00 -19.80
CA THR A 187 -37.81 -1.26 -19.99
C THR A 187 -38.21 -2.68 -20.40
N LYS A 188 -38.98 -3.34 -19.53
CA LYS A 188 -40.03 -4.29 -19.93
C LYS A 188 -41.34 -3.86 -19.27
N HIS A 189 -42.21 -3.24 -20.06
CA HIS A 189 -43.65 -3.52 -20.16
C HIS A 189 -44.15 -2.92 -21.46
#